data_AF-A0A7W2AUK2-F1
#
_entry.id   AF-A0A7W2AUK2-F1
#
_cell.length_a   1.000
_cell.length_b   1.000
_cell.length_c   1.000
_cell.angle_alpha   90.00
_cell.angle_beta   90.00
_cell.angle_gamma   90.00
#
_symmetry.space_group_name_H-M   'P 1'
#
loop_
_entity.id
_entity.type
_entity.pdbx_description
1 polymer ?
#
loop_
_entity_poly.entity_id
_entity_poly.type
_entity_poly.pdbx_seq_one_letter_code
_entity_poly.pdbx_strand_id
1 'polypeptide(L)'
;MSLSVSAIAQWRITSSSHVILWMILCLPLLAGCTPSNTSARDTDDFDAIEAAKTITRNEDKVTSLVQEVVDTVDLEDEESLRKGLERYKEAVALLDESVRLARSSTGPRLQRFTLRNRIANGYTVLYAMADEKCTPLEEEGLRPSEELLRNRAESKLEAEKWLKLARRDMETHLANTPVQYQSPEQYWELHKIYVQLADFRSARETLIRMKDNFGNRIGNNDRREIDSRIRYFAQKVLDEGN
;
A
#
# COMPACT_ATOMS: atom_id res chain seq x y z
N MET A 1 -67.72 30.39 3.94
CA MET A 1 -67.06 30.74 5.21
C MET A 1 -66.52 29.46 5.81
N SER A 2 -65.31 29.09 5.44
CA SER A 2 -64.04 29.44 6.11
C SER A 2 -63.67 28.35 7.11
N LEU A 3 -63.09 27.27 6.59
CA LEU A 3 -62.20 26.42 7.39
C LEU A 3 -61.11 27.35 7.93
N SER A 4 -61.03 27.45 9.25
CA SER A 4 -60.18 28.41 9.92
C SER A 4 -58.72 28.13 9.57
N VAL A 5 -58.02 29.18 9.18
CA VAL A 5 -56.59 29.21 8.84
C VAL A 5 -55.70 28.79 10.05
N SER A 6 -56.27 28.55 11.24
CA SER A 6 -55.51 28.25 12.45
C SER A 6 -55.09 26.79 12.60
N ALA A 7 -55.78 25.82 12.00
CA ALA A 7 -55.44 24.39 12.20
C ALA A 7 -54.21 23.94 11.38
N ILE A 8 -54.01 24.51 10.19
CA ILE A 8 -52.88 24.16 9.30
C ILE A 8 -51.58 24.84 9.77
N ALA A 9 -51.67 26.02 10.40
CA ALA A 9 -50.52 26.72 10.96
C ALA A 9 -49.96 26.02 12.22
N GLN A 10 -50.82 25.40 13.03
CA GLN A 10 -50.42 24.73 14.28
C GLN A 10 -49.70 23.38 14.04
N TRP A 11 -49.98 22.72 12.91
CA TRP A 11 -49.32 21.46 12.54
C TRP A 11 -47.91 21.68 11.94
N ARG A 12 -47.64 22.83 11.32
CA ARG A 12 -46.31 23.15 10.77
C ARG A 12 -45.30 23.58 11.85
N ILE A 13 -45.74 24.22 12.93
CA ILE A 13 -44.85 24.70 13.98
C ILE A 13 -44.37 23.54 14.88
N THR A 14 -45.22 22.54 15.14
CA THR A 14 -44.85 21.38 15.97
C THR A 14 -43.91 20.40 15.27
N SER A 15 -44.02 20.21 13.94
CA SER A 15 -43.10 19.31 13.22
C SER A 15 -41.67 19.87 13.13
N SER A 16 -41.52 21.19 13.03
CA SER A 16 -40.22 21.85 12.85
C SER A 16 -39.39 21.84 14.14
N SER A 17 -40.05 22.01 15.30
CA SER A 17 -39.38 21.99 16.60
C SER A 17 -38.86 20.60 16.97
N HIS A 18 -39.52 19.53 16.49
CA HIS A 18 -39.10 18.16 16.79
C HIS A 18 -37.86 17.75 15.97
N VAL A 19 -37.74 18.22 14.73
CA VAL A 19 -36.57 17.97 13.87
C VAL A 19 -35.33 18.69 14.39
N ILE A 20 -35.48 19.94 14.87
CA ILE A 20 -34.37 20.70 15.46
C ILE A 20 -33.91 20.08 16.79
N LEU A 21 -34.85 19.63 17.63
CA LEU A 21 -34.51 18.95 18.88
C LEU A 21 -33.78 17.61 18.60
N TRP A 22 -34.19 16.87 17.56
CA TRP A 22 -33.51 15.65 17.12
C TRP A 22 -32.10 15.92 16.57
N MET A 23 -31.91 16.99 15.79
CA MET A 23 -30.57 17.40 15.33
C MET A 23 -29.65 17.79 16.49
N ILE A 24 -30.17 18.50 17.50
CA ILE A 24 -29.39 18.90 18.69
C ILE A 24 -29.07 17.69 19.57
N LEU A 25 -29.98 16.72 19.69
CA LEU A 25 -29.74 15.46 20.42
C LEU A 25 -28.82 14.48 19.67
N CYS A 26 -28.62 14.63 18.35
CA CYS A 26 -27.69 13.80 17.57
C CYS A 26 -26.28 14.40 17.44
N LEU A 27 -26.10 15.69 17.73
CA LEU A 27 -24.77 16.34 17.77
C LEU A 27 -23.76 15.71 18.76
N PRO A 28 -24.15 15.12 19.91
CA PRO A 28 -23.21 14.41 20.79
C PRO A 28 -22.76 13.05 20.24
N LEU A 29 -23.50 12.44 19.31
CA LEU A 29 -23.15 11.14 18.70
C LEU A 29 -22.10 11.27 17.59
N LEU A 30 -21.86 12.49 17.08
CA LEU A 30 -20.77 12.83 16.17
C LEU A 30 -19.55 13.44 16.88
N ALA A 31 -19.67 13.75 18.17
CA ALA A 31 -18.57 14.25 19.02
C ALA A 31 -17.81 13.12 19.74
N GLY A 32 -17.76 11.93 19.14
CA GLY A 32 -16.97 10.78 19.59
C GLY A 32 -15.47 10.97 19.36
N CYS A 33 -14.90 12.09 19.82
CA CYS A 33 -13.48 12.19 20.13
C CYS A 33 -13.34 12.00 21.64
N THR A 34 -13.42 10.76 22.12
CA THR A 34 -12.93 10.45 23.46
C THR A 34 -11.40 10.51 23.44
N PRO A 35 -10.74 11.42 24.18
CA PRO A 35 -9.33 11.27 24.44
C PRO A 35 -9.18 10.05 25.36
N SER A 36 -8.61 8.97 24.83
CA SER A 36 -8.11 7.87 25.64
C SER A 36 -7.03 8.42 26.56
N ASN A 37 -7.38 8.69 27.82
CA ASN A 37 -6.43 8.89 28.90
C ASN A 37 -5.70 7.56 29.16
N THR A 38 -4.62 7.34 28.42
CA THR A 38 -3.62 6.30 28.70
C THR A 38 -2.29 6.98 28.98
N SER A 39 -1.98 7.07 30.26
CA SER A 39 -0.67 7.31 30.89
C SER A 39 0.20 8.41 30.28
N ALA A 40 0.29 9.53 30.99
CA ALA A 40 1.42 10.44 30.93
C ALA A 40 2.73 9.66 31.10
N ARG A 41 3.42 9.46 29.97
CA ARG A 41 4.82 9.07 29.89
C ARG A 41 5.50 10.23 29.17
N ASP A 42 6.30 11.00 29.91
CA ASP A 42 7.23 12.04 29.44
C ASP A 42 7.17 12.35 27.93
N THR A 43 6.27 13.24 27.54
CA THR A 43 6.26 13.86 26.20
C THR A 43 6.79 15.28 26.32
N ASP A 44 8.11 15.42 26.47
CA ASP A 44 8.74 16.65 26.01
C ASP A 44 8.51 16.74 24.49
N ASP A 45 7.78 17.78 24.08
CA ASP A 45 7.69 18.36 22.73
C ASP A 45 7.22 17.48 21.54
N PHE A 46 6.07 16.80 21.64
CA PHE A 46 5.36 16.38 20.42
C PHE A 46 4.41 17.48 19.91
N ASP A 47 4.91 18.33 19.01
CA ASP A 47 4.08 19.31 18.30
C ASP A 47 3.37 18.65 17.10
N ALA A 48 2.08 18.35 17.28
CA ALA A 48 1.25 17.76 16.23
C ALA A 48 1.12 18.63 14.97
N ILE A 49 1.20 19.97 15.10
CA ILE A 49 1.11 20.90 13.98
C ILE A 49 2.42 20.84 13.17
N GLU A 50 3.56 20.88 13.84
CA GLU A 50 4.85 20.77 13.14
C GLU A 50 5.05 19.38 12.54
N ALA A 51 4.58 18.32 13.20
CA ALA A 51 4.54 16.97 12.63
C ALA A 51 3.69 16.93 11.34
N ALA A 52 2.48 17.50 11.36
CA ALA A 52 1.62 17.56 10.18
C ALA A 52 2.26 18.36 9.03
N LYS A 53 2.83 19.54 9.32
CA LYS A 53 3.56 20.34 8.32
C LYS A 53 4.74 19.57 7.71
N THR A 54 5.48 18.85 8.54
CA THR A 54 6.63 18.05 8.09
C THR A 54 6.18 16.92 7.17
N ILE A 55 5.10 16.21 7.53
CA ILE A 55 4.51 15.17 6.68
C ILE A 55 4.10 15.75 5.33
N THR A 56 3.36 16.86 5.30
CA THR A 56 2.94 17.50 4.03
C THR A 56 4.15 17.91 3.18
N ARG A 57 5.16 18.57 3.77
CA ARG A 57 6.39 18.94 3.04
C ARG A 57 7.13 17.71 2.49
N ASN A 58 7.13 16.60 3.23
CA ASN A 58 7.75 15.36 2.81
C ASN A 58 6.97 14.73 1.65
N GLU A 59 5.64 14.73 1.69
CA GLU A 59 4.79 14.25 0.59
C GLU A 59 5.01 15.05 -0.71
N ASP A 60 5.12 16.38 -0.62
CA ASP A 60 5.41 17.23 -1.77
C ASP A 60 6.78 16.91 -2.39
N LYS A 61 7.81 16.76 -1.56
CA LYS A 61 9.16 16.38 -1.99
C LYS A 61 9.19 14.98 -2.60
N VAL A 62 8.52 14.02 -1.98
CA VAL A 62 8.37 12.66 -2.51
C VAL A 62 7.75 12.70 -3.89
N THR A 63 6.68 13.47 -4.07
CA THR A 63 6.01 13.63 -5.36
C THR A 63 6.96 14.19 -6.41
N SER A 64 7.73 15.22 -6.08
CA SER A 64 8.74 15.80 -6.97
C SER A 64 9.83 14.79 -7.36
N LEU A 65 10.38 14.04 -6.40
CA LEU A 65 11.41 13.02 -6.66
C LEU A 65 10.87 11.90 -7.55
N VAL A 66 9.62 11.48 -7.31
CA VAL A 66 8.97 10.46 -8.13
C VAL A 66 8.77 10.94 -9.56
N GLN A 67 8.36 12.19 -9.74
CA GLN A 67 8.18 12.78 -11.06
C GLN A 67 9.52 12.89 -11.80
N GLU A 68 10.58 13.33 -11.13
CA GLU A 68 11.94 13.36 -11.70
C GLU A 68 12.35 11.97 -12.23
N VAL A 69 12.11 10.91 -11.48
CA VAL A 69 12.41 9.53 -11.94
C VAL A 69 11.60 9.15 -13.17
N VAL A 70 10.30 9.44 -13.18
CA VAL A 70 9.42 9.13 -14.32
C VAL A 70 9.85 9.86 -15.60
N ASP A 71 10.32 11.10 -15.46
CA ASP A 71 10.66 11.95 -16.61
C ASP A 71 12.07 11.70 -17.16
N THR A 72 12.99 11.15 -16.34
CA THR A 72 14.42 11.11 -16.68
C THR A 72 15.01 9.72 -16.80
N VAL A 73 14.36 8.70 -16.23
CA VAL A 73 14.93 7.35 -16.22
C VAL A 73 14.60 6.61 -17.50
N ASP A 74 15.66 6.11 -18.13
CA ASP A 74 15.60 5.16 -19.22
C ASP A 74 15.63 3.75 -18.62
N LEU A 75 14.61 2.95 -18.92
CA LEU A 75 14.48 1.58 -18.41
C LEU A 75 15.38 0.59 -19.13
N GLU A 76 15.96 0.96 -20.29
CA GLU A 76 16.88 0.14 -21.07
C GLU A 76 18.35 0.41 -20.73
N ASP A 77 18.64 1.52 -20.02
CA ASP A 77 19.98 1.86 -19.55
C ASP A 77 20.19 1.53 -18.07
N GLU A 78 21.21 0.69 -17.80
CA GLU A 78 21.53 0.24 -16.45
C GLU A 78 21.92 1.42 -15.53
N GLU A 79 22.70 2.37 -16.03
CA GLU A 79 23.17 3.51 -15.23
C GLU A 79 22.01 4.46 -14.89
N SER A 80 21.17 4.78 -15.87
CA SER A 80 19.95 5.55 -15.69
C SER A 80 19.01 4.91 -14.67
N LEU A 81 18.79 3.59 -14.78
CA LEU A 81 17.95 2.85 -13.84
C LEU A 81 18.50 2.92 -12.40
N ARG A 82 19.82 2.76 -12.22
CA ARG A 82 20.46 2.90 -10.89
C ARG A 82 20.28 4.29 -10.31
N LYS A 83 20.43 5.35 -11.11
CA LYS A 83 20.16 6.74 -10.67
C LYS A 83 18.71 6.90 -10.22
N GLY A 84 17.76 6.34 -10.98
CA GLY A 84 16.35 6.29 -10.61
C GLY A 84 16.08 5.63 -9.27
N LEU A 85 16.72 4.49 -9.02
CA LEU A 85 16.59 3.75 -7.77
C LEU A 85 17.10 4.56 -6.57
N GLU A 86 18.19 5.30 -6.70
CA GLU A 86 18.69 6.17 -5.62
C GLU A 86 17.69 7.28 -5.29
N ARG A 87 17.06 7.91 -6.29
CA ARG A 87 15.99 8.90 -6.07
C ARG A 87 14.78 8.31 -5.36
N TYR A 88 14.37 7.09 -5.71
CA TYR A 88 13.31 6.42 -4.97
C TYR A 88 13.71 6.11 -3.53
N LYS A 89 14.97 5.77 -3.25
CA LYS A 89 15.46 5.57 -1.87
C LYS A 89 15.43 6.87 -1.07
N GLU A 90 15.82 8.00 -1.68
CA GLU A 90 15.68 9.33 -1.07
C GLU A 90 14.22 9.62 -0.70
N ALA A 91 13.28 9.32 -1.61
CA ALA A 91 11.86 9.47 -1.35
C ALA A 91 11.35 8.54 -0.22
N VAL A 92 11.84 7.29 -0.15
CA VAL A 92 11.50 6.38 0.95
C VAL A 92 11.98 6.91 2.30
N ALA A 93 13.16 7.54 2.37
CA ALA A 93 13.67 8.12 3.62
C ALA A 93 12.75 9.22 4.19
N LEU A 94 12.21 10.07 3.31
CA LEU A 94 11.20 11.09 3.68
C LEU A 94 9.91 10.45 4.21
N LEU A 95 9.50 9.31 3.64
CA LEU A 95 8.34 8.57 4.12
C LEU A 95 8.62 7.79 5.41
N ASP A 96 9.84 7.35 5.66
CA ASP A 96 10.22 6.74 6.93
C ASP A 96 10.07 7.74 8.08
N GLU A 97 10.47 8.99 7.88
CA GLU A 97 10.19 10.07 8.83
C GLU A 97 8.70 10.31 8.99
N SER A 98 7.95 10.38 7.88
CA SER A 98 6.50 10.63 7.91
C SER A 98 5.73 9.53 8.67
N VAL A 99 6.12 8.26 8.49
CA VAL A 99 5.57 7.12 9.24
C VAL A 99 5.97 7.18 10.73
N ARG A 100 7.18 7.67 11.06
CA ARG A 100 7.62 7.86 12.45
C ARG A 100 6.79 8.93 13.17
N LEU A 101 6.49 10.03 12.48
CA LEU A 101 5.69 11.15 12.97
C LEU A 101 4.20 10.79 13.10
N ALA A 102 3.65 10.04 12.15
CA ALA A 102 2.26 9.60 12.13
C ALA A 102 2.11 8.09 12.28
N ARG A 103 2.51 7.55 13.44
CA ARG A 103 2.56 6.09 13.70
C ARG A 103 1.24 5.37 13.46
N SER A 104 0.12 6.02 13.78
CA SER A 104 -1.24 5.50 13.62
C SER A 104 -1.83 5.75 12.23
N SER A 105 -1.20 6.60 11.41
CA SER A 105 -1.69 6.88 10.06
C SER A 105 -1.28 5.79 9.08
N THR A 106 -2.23 5.36 8.27
CA THR A 106 -2.03 4.34 7.24
C THR A 106 -1.63 4.92 5.89
N GLY A 107 -1.81 6.23 5.69
CA GLY A 107 -1.52 6.94 4.43
C GLY A 107 -0.04 6.94 4.05
N PRO A 108 0.86 7.50 4.87
CA PRO A 108 2.31 7.50 4.58
C PRO A 108 2.87 6.09 4.39
N ARG A 109 2.31 5.10 5.10
CA ARG A 109 2.68 3.69 4.95
C ARG A 109 2.32 3.13 3.59
N LEU A 110 1.14 3.47 3.05
CA LEU A 110 0.70 3.03 1.73
C LEU A 110 1.54 3.68 0.61
N GLN A 111 1.89 4.97 0.75
CA GLN A 111 2.83 5.61 -0.17
C GLN A 111 4.21 4.94 -0.12
N ARG A 112 4.68 4.59 1.09
CA ARG A 112 5.98 3.93 1.28
C ARG A 112 5.98 2.52 0.69
N PHE A 113 4.88 1.80 0.83
CA PHE A 113 4.66 0.54 0.14
C PHE A 113 4.87 0.69 -1.36
N THR A 114 4.18 1.65 -2.00
CA THR A 114 4.27 1.88 -3.45
C THR A 114 5.69 2.13 -3.90
N LEU A 115 6.45 2.96 -3.18
CA LEU A 115 7.85 3.24 -3.53
C LEU A 115 8.78 2.05 -3.32
N ARG A 116 8.62 1.33 -2.21
CA ARG A 116 9.43 0.12 -1.97
C ARG A 116 9.16 -0.95 -3.02
N ASN A 117 7.90 -1.08 -3.48
CA ASN A 117 7.55 -1.99 -4.56
C ASN A 117 8.18 -1.55 -5.90
N ARG A 118 8.20 -0.24 -6.19
CA ARG A 118 8.90 0.29 -7.38
C ARG A 118 10.40 0.04 -7.33
N ILE A 119 11.04 0.23 -6.18
CA ILE A 119 12.47 -0.06 -5.99
C ILE A 119 12.74 -1.55 -6.24
N ALA A 120 11.93 -2.44 -5.65
CA ALA A 120 12.03 -3.87 -5.88
C ALA A 120 11.91 -4.24 -7.37
N ASN A 121 10.94 -3.66 -8.07
CA ASN A 121 10.77 -3.88 -9.51
C ASN A 121 11.98 -3.39 -10.31
N GLY A 122 12.55 -2.22 -9.99
CA GLY A 122 13.76 -1.74 -10.67
C GLY A 122 14.97 -2.65 -10.45
N TYR A 123 15.15 -3.20 -9.24
CA TYR A 123 16.17 -4.23 -9.02
C TYR A 123 15.88 -5.55 -9.75
N THR A 124 14.61 -5.89 -9.96
CA THR A 124 14.21 -7.04 -10.79
C THR A 124 14.56 -6.82 -12.26
N VAL A 125 14.43 -5.59 -12.76
CA VAL A 125 14.88 -5.22 -14.12
C VAL A 125 16.41 -5.32 -14.22
N LEU A 126 17.16 -4.78 -13.25
CA LEU A 126 18.62 -4.92 -13.20
C LEU A 126 19.07 -6.38 -13.16
N TYR A 127 18.36 -7.23 -12.42
CA TYR A 127 18.58 -8.67 -12.41
C TYR A 127 18.37 -9.26 -13.81
N ALA A 128 17.26 -8.93 -14.47
CA ALA A 128 16.95 -9.45 -15.81
C ALA A 128 17.99 -9.03 -16.84
N MET A 129 18.44 -7.77 -16.82
CA MET A 129 19.53 -7.28 -17.69
C MET A 129 20.85 -8.02 -17.47
N ALA A 130 21.19 -8.33 -16.22
CA ALA A 130 22.40 -9.09 -15.90
C ALA A 130 22.25 -10.57 -16.28
N ASP A 131 21.06 -11.14 -16.10
CA ASP A 131 20.76 -12.53 -16.45
C ASP A 131 20.76 -12.76 -17.96
N GLU A 132 20.22 -11.81 -18.74
CA GLU A 132 20.26 -11.85 -20.22
C GLU A 132 21.71 -11.90 -20.76
N LYS A 133 22.66 -11.30 -20.04
CA LYS A 133 24.09 -11.36 -20.38
C LYS A 133 24.77 -12.65 -19.87
N CYS A 134 24.29 -13.25 -18.79
CA CYS A 134 24.88 -14.44 -18.18
C CYS A 134 24.40 -15.74 -18.83
N THR A 135 23.09 -15.89 -19.02
CA THR A 135 22.44 -17.14 -19.43
C THR A 135 22.99 -17.71 -20.74
N PRO A 136 23.19 -16.92 -21.82
CA PRO A 136 23.78 -17.45 -23.05
C PRO A 136 25.19 -18.01 -22.86
N LEU A 137 26.02 -17.36 -22.02
CA LEU A 137 27.37 -17.84 -21.73
C LEU A 137 27.32 -19.17 -20.97
N GLU A 138 26.42 -19.27 -19.99
CA GLU A 138 26.22 -20.50 -19.21
C GLU A 138 25.72 -21.66 -20.10
N GLU A 139 24.82 -21.39 -21.04
CA GLU A 139 24.32 -22.37 -22.02
C GLU A 139 25.42 -22.85 -22.99
N GLU A 140 26.34 -21.97 -23.36
CA GLU A 140 27.52 -22.31 -24.17
C GLU A 140 28.63 -23.02 -23.35
N GLY A 141 28.43 -23.23 -22.05
CA GLY A 141 29.43 -23.83 -21.14
C GLY A 141 30.58 -22.88 -20.79
N LEU A 142 30.44 -21.59 -21.09
CA LEU A 142 31.36 -20.53 -20.70
C LEU A 142 31.00 -20.00 -19.31
N ARG A 143 32.00 -19.51 -18.57
CA ARG A 143 31.77 -18.85 -17.28
C ARG A 143 31.57 -17.35 -17.51
N PRO A 144 30.43 -16.75 -17.10
CA PRO A 144 30.28 -15.29 -17.10
C PRO A 144 31.34 -14.60 -16.24
N SER A 145 31.62 -13.33 -16.52
CA SER A 145 32.59 -12.58 -15.72
C SER A 145 32.14 -12.46 -14.26
N GLU A 146 33.10 -12.39 -13.33
CA GLU A 146 32.81 -12.22 -11.90
C GLU A 146 31.97 -10.96 -11.62
N GLU A 147 32.19 -9.90 -12.40
CA GLU A 147 31.40 -8.68 -12.29
C GLU A 147 29.94 -8.89 -12.68
N LEU A 148 29.66 -9.59 -13.78
CA LEU A 148 28.29 -9.90 -14.21
C LEU A 148 27.58 -10.80 -13.19
N LEU A 149 28.27 -11.82 -12.68
CA LEU A 149 27.73 -12.72 -11.65
C LEU A 149 27.42 -11.96 -10.36
N ARG A 150 28.32 -11.06 -9.93
CA ARG A 150 28.12 -10.20 -8.77
C ARG A 150 26.91 -9.28 -8.97
N ASN A 151 26.82 -8.59 -10.11
CA ASN A 151 25.73 -7.67 -10.41
C ASN A 151 24.37 -8.41 -10.45
N ARG A 152 24.32 -9.61 -11.03
CA ARG A 152 23.13 -10.48 -11.02
C ARG A 152 22.73 -10.85 -9.59
N ALA A 153 23.68 -11.32 -8.78
CA ALA A 153 23.43 -11.74 -7.40
C ALA A 153 22.98 -10.57 -6.50
N GLU A 154 23.65 -9.42 -6.59
CA GLU A 154 23.32 -8.21 -5.82
C GLU A 154 21.94 -7.68 -6.17
N SER A 155 21.59 -7.63 -7.46
CA SER A 155 20.27 -7.16 -7.91
C SER A 155 19.16 -8.06 -7.41
N LYS A 156 19.36 -9.39 -7.43
CA LYS A 156 18.40 -10.34 -6.85
C LYS A 156 18.21 -10.12 -5.35
N LEU A 157 19.31 -9.96 -4.61
CA LEU A 157 19.27 -9.76 -3.16
C LEU A 157 18.56 -8.46 -2.78
N GLU A 158 18.85 -7.35 -3.47
CA GLU A 158 18.19 -6.08 -3.21
C GLU A 158 16.70 -6.13 -3.60
N ALA A 159 16.34 -6.75 -4.74
CA ALA A 159 14.92 -6.94 -5.10
C ALA A 159 14.16 -7.66 -3.98
N GLU A 160 14.68 -8.79 -3.49
CA GLU A 160 14.06 -9.57 -2.42
C GLU A 160 13.93 -8.78 -1.11
N LYS A 161 14.98 -8.03 -0.73
CA LYS A 161 14.97 -7.17 0.46
C LYS A 161 13.87 -6.11 0.37
N TRP A 162 13.77 -5.40 -0.76
CA TRP A 162 12.76 -4.35 -0.95
C TRP A 162 11.34 -4.93 -1.01
N LEU A 163 11.15 -6.10 -1.62
CA LEU A 163 9.88 -6.83 -1.61
C LEU A 163 9.44 -7.18 -0.19
N LYS A 164 10.35 -7.70 0.66
CA LYS A 164 10.04 -7.99 2.08
C LYS A 164 9.63 -6.73 2.85
N LEU A 165 10.27 -5.59 2.57
CA LEU A 165 9.92 -4.31 3.20
C LEU A 165 8.58 -3.76 2.71
N ALA A 166 8.26 -3.92 1.42
CA ALA A 166 6.97 -3.57 0.84
C ALA A 166 5.86 -4.47 1.42
N ARG A 167 6.06 -5.79 1.42
CA ARG A 167 5.16 -6.77 2.05
C ARG A 167 4.76 -6.35 3.45
N ARG A 168 5.75 -6.07 4.31
CA ARG A 168 5.53 -5.62 5.69
C ARG A 168 4.62 -4.40 5.77
N ASP A 169 4.81 -3.42 4.88
CA ASP A 169 3.99 -2.20 4.87
C ASP A 169 2.54 -2.47 4.49
N MET A 170 2.30 -3.29 3.47
CA MET A 170 0.96 -3.65 3.03
C MET A 170 0.25 -4.57 4.04
N GLU A 171 0.93 -5.57 4.59
CA GLU A 171 0.38 -6.41 5.66
C GLU A 171 -0.05 -5.57 6.86
N THR A 172 0.81 -4.64 7.29
CA THR A 172 0.50 -3.74 8.41
C THR A 172 -0.66 -2.82 8.05
N HIS A 173 -0.74 -2.33 6.81
CA HIS A 173 -1.86 -1.51 6.35
C HIS A 173 -3.18 -2.30 6.42
N LEU A 174 -3.23 -3.51 5.84
CA LEU A 174 -4.44 -4.34 5.81
C LEU A 174 -4.85 -4.82 7.22
N ALA A 175 -3.90 -5.08 8.12
CA ALA A 175 -4.20 -5.48 9.48
C ALA A 175 -4.80 -4.35 10.34
N ASN A 176 -4.44 -3.09 10.07
CA ASN A 176 -4.82 -1.94 10.89
C ASN A 176 -5.89 -1.03 10.25
N THR A 177 -6.32 -1.33 9.02
CA THR A 177 -7.33 -0.55 8.30
C THR A 177 -8.65 -1.32 8.26
N PRO A 178 -9.80 -0.74 8.61
CA PRO A 178 -11.09 -1.41 8.44
C PRO A 178 -11.36 -1.76 6.97
N VAL A 179 -12.01 -2.91 6.70
CA VAL A 179 -12.25 -3.45 5.34
C VAL A 179 -12.94 -2.44 4.40
N GLN A 180 -13.80 -1.57 4.94
CA GLN A 180 -14.48 -0.53 4.15
C GLN A 180 -13.54 0.52 3.53
N TYR A 181 -12.34 0.70 4.08
CA TYR A 181 -11.29 1.60 3.56
C TYR A 181 -10.19 0.87 2.82
N GLN A 182 -10.33 -0.45 2.65
CA GLN A 182 -9.43 -1.26 1.85
C GLN A 182 -9.98 -1.43 0.42
N SER A 183 -9.11 -1.81 -0.51
CA SER A 183 -9.50 -2.10 -1.90
C SER A 183 -9.03 -3.48 -2.34
N PRO A 184 -9.73 -4.11 -3.31
CA PRO A 184 -9.27 -5.37 -3.91
C PRO A 184 -7.84 -5.26 -4.48
N GLU A 185 -7.46 -4.11 -5.03
CA GLU A 185 -6.12 -3.87 -5.60
C GLU A 185 -5.02 -4.03 -4.57
N GLN A 186 -5.23 -3.63 -3.31
CA GLN A 186 -4.22 -3.80 -2.25
C GLN A 186 -3.90 -5.27 -1.98
N TYR A 187 -4.90 -6.15 -2.04
CA TYR A 187 -4.71 -7.59 -1.91
C TYR A 187 -4.05 -8.17 -3.15
N TRP A 188 -4.40 -7.66 -4.33
CA TRP A 188 -3.79 -8.06 -5.58
C TRP A 188 -2.30 -7.70 -5.64
N GLU A 189 -1.93 -6.50 -5.20
CA GLU A 189 -0.54 -6.11 -5.09
C GLU A 189 0.22 -6.96 -4.05
N LEU A 190 -0.41 -7.26 -2.91
CA LEU A 190 0.20 -8.11 -1.89
C LEU A 190 0.41 -9.55 -2.38
N HIS A 191 -0.54 -10.15 -3.12
CA HIS A 191 -0.36 -11.51 -3.63
C HIS A 191 0.79 -11.56 -4.65
N LYS A 192 0.97 -10.53 -5.50
CA LYS A 192 2.08 -10.48 -6.46
C LYS A 192 3.42 -10.50 -5.74
N ILE A 193 3.56 -9.76 -4.64
CA ILE A 193 4.79 -9.75 -3.84
C ILE A 193 5.05 -11.14 -3.25
N TYR A 194 4.03 -11.82 -2.73
CA TYR A 194 4.20 -13.19 -2.24
C TYR A 194 4.65 -14.16 -3.33
N VAL A 195 4.09 -14.05 -4.54
CA VAL A 195 4.54 -14.86 -5.69
C VAL A 195 6.00 -14.59 -6.03
N GLN A 196 6.43 -13.32 -6.07
CA GLN A 196 7.82 -12.96 -6.34
C GLN A 196 8.78 -13.46 -5.24
N LEU A 197 8.31 -13.57 -4.00
CA LEU A 197 9.05 -14.15 -2.88
C LEU A 197 8.92 -15.68 -2.78
N ALA A 198 8.31 -16.34 -3.77
CA ALA A 198 8.01 -17.78 -3.77
C ALA A 198 7.21 -18.28 -2.55
N ASP A 199 6.40 -17.41 -1.92
CA ASP A 199 5.51 -17.77 -0.82
C ASP A 199 4.09 -18.03 -1.36
N PHE A 200 3.94 -19.19 -2.00
CA PHE A 200 2.67 -19.56 -2.65
C PHE A 200 1.52 -19.77 -1.67
N ARG A 201 1.83 -20.13 -0.41
CA ARG A 201 0.83 -20.26 0.65
C ARG A 201 0.20 -18.90 0.96
N SER A 202 1.02 -17.90 1.27
CA SER A 202 0.52 -16.56 1.61
C SER A 202 -0.08 -15.84 0.41
N ALA A 203 0.42 -16.11 -0.81
CA ALA A 203 -0.20 -15.63 -2.04
C ALA A 203 -1.65 -16.15 -2.17
N ARG A 204 -1.84 -17.46 -1.95
CA ARG A 204 -3.16 -18.10 -1.98
C ARG A 204 -4.09 -17.55 -0.91
N GLU A 205 -3.64 -17.45 0.34
CA GLU A 205 -4.45 -16.95 1.45
C GLU A 205 -4.87 -15.49 1.24
N THR A 206 -4.00 -14.67 0.65
CA THR A 206 -4.31 -13.28 0.31
C THR A 206 -5.43 -13.18 -0.72
N LEU A 207 -5.42 -14.03 -1.75
CA LEU A 207 -6.49 -14.10 -2.75
C LEU A 207 -7.82 -14.60 -2.17
N ILE A 208 -7.79 -15.55 -1.23
CA ILE A 208 -8.99 -16.01 -0.52
C ILE A 208 -9.58 -14.85 0.31
N ARG A 209 -8.77 -14.16 1.11
CA ARG A 209 -9.21 -12.99 1.90
C ARG A 209 -9.80 -11.89 1.01
N MET A 210 -9.20 -11.63 -0.15
CA MET A 210 -9.73 -10.68 -1.13
C MET A 210 -11.15 -11.07 -1.57
N LYS A 211 -11.38 -12.35 -1.89
CA LYS A 211 -12.71 -12.83 -2.25
C LYS A 211 -13.70 -12.75 -1.10
N ASP A 212 -13.29 -13.13 0.11
CA ASP A 212 -14.17 -13.12 1.29
C ASP A 212 -14.60 -11.70 1.65
N ASN A 213 -13.69 -10.73 1.56
CA ASN A 213 -13.96 -9.35 1.93
C ASN A 213 -14.74 -8.57 0.85
N PHE A 214 -14.51 -8.85 -0.43
CA PHE A 214 -15.06 -8.02 -1.51
C PHE A 214 -16.09 -8.74 -2.38
N GLY A 215 -16.07 -10.07 -2.47
CA GLY A 215 -17.10 -10.89 -3.12
C GLY A 215 -17.58 -10.34 -4.46
N ASN A 216 -18.81 -9.82 -4.49
CA ASN A 216 -19.47 -9.27 -5.68
C ASN A 216 -18.95 -7.89 -6.14
N ARG A 217 -18.11 -7.22 -5.33
CA ARG A 217 -17.44 -5.96 -5.71
C ARG A 217 -16.27 -6.19 -6.68
N ILE A 218 -15.89 -7.44 -6.90
CA ILE A 218 -14.86 -7.85 -7.87
C ILE A 218 -15.55 -8.24 -9.19
N GLY A 219 -14.99 -7.84 -10.32
CA GLY A 219 -15.50 -8.17 -11.66
C GLY A 219 -15.56 -9.68 -11.90
N ASN A 220 -16.52 -10.14 -12.70
CA ASN A 220 -16.71 -11.58 -12.99
C ASN A 220 -15.46 -12.25 -13.59
N ASN A 221 -14.75 -11.55 -14.48
CA ASN A 221 -13.54 -12.05 -15.10
C ASN A 221 -12.42 -12.18 -14.07
N ASP A 222 -12.19 -11.14 -13.27
CA ASP A 222 -11.18 -11.13 -12.20
C ASP A 222 -11.45 -12.23 -11.17
N ARG A 223 -12.72 -12.48 -10.81
CA ARG A 223 -13.08 -13.59 -9.91
C ARG A 223 -12.66 -14.95 -10.46
N ARG A 224 -12.86 -15.20 -11.76
CA ARG A 224 -12.43 -16.45 -12.40
C ARG A 224 -10.91 -16.58 -12.41
N GLU A 225 -10.20 -15.48 -12.66
CA GLU A 225 -8.74 -15.45 -12.60
C GLU A 225 -8.24 -15.75 -11.18
N ILE A 226 -8.84 -15.10 -10.17
CA ILE A 226 -8.52 -15.34 -8.76
C ILE A 226 -8.76 -16.82 -8.40
N ASP A 227 -9.87 -17.42 -8.82
CA ASP A 227 -10.16 -18.84 -8.60
C ASP A 227 -9.13 -19.76 -9.26
N SER A 228 -8.72 -19.42 -10.48
CA SER A 228 -7.66 -20.15 -11.19
C SER A 228 -6.35 -20.11 -10.41
N ARG A 229 -5.93 -18.91 -9.96
CA ARG A 229 -4.70 -18.71 -9.19
C ARG A 229 -4.74 -19.41 -7.83
N ILE A 230 -5.87 -19.38 -7.11
CA ILE A 230 -6.03 -20.09 -5.84
C ILE A 230 -5.81 -21.60 -6.02
N ARG A 231 -6.36 -22.19 -7.09
CA ARG A 231 -6.15 -23.61 -7.41
C ARG A 231 -4.70 -23.92 -7.78
N TYR A 232 -4.11 -23.08 -8.63
CA TYR A 232 -2.71 -23.21 -9.03
C TYR A 232 -1.76 -23.17 -7.82
N PHE A 233 -1.91 -22.20 -6.93
CA PHE A 233 -1.07 -22.10 -5.73
C PHE A 233 -1.33 -23.24 -4.74
N ALA A 234 -2.56 -23.77 -4.66
CA ALA A 234 -2.83 -24.98 -3.89
C ALA A 234 -2.00 -26.18 -4.39
N GLN A 235 -1.92 -26.36 -5.71
CA GLN A 235 -1.10 -27.43 -6.29
C GLN A 235 0.40 -27.19 -6.01
N LYS A 236 0.90 -25.97 -6.22
CA LYS A 236 2.31 -25.63 -5.94
C LYS A 236 2.74 -25.92 -4.51
N VAL A 237 1.89 -25.59 -3.53
CA VAL A 237 2.16 -25.88 -2.11
C VAL A 237 2.22 -27.39 -1.84
N LEU A 238 1.44 -28.22 -2.55
CA LEU A 238 1.53 -29.68 -2.45
C LEU A 238 2.80 -30.23 -3.10
N ASP A 239 3.20 -29.67 -4.24
CA ASP A 239 4.38 -30.09 -4.98
C ASP A 239 5.68 -29.76 -4.21
N GLU A 240 5.74 -28.63 -3.50
CA GLU A 240 6.89 -28.22 -2.68
C GLU A 240 6.98 -28.96 -1.32
N GLY A 241 5.89 -29.57 -0.88
CA GLY A 241 5.84 -30.35 0.36
C GLY A 241 6.25 -31.81 0.23
N ASN A 242 6.47 -32.28 -1.01
CA ASN A 242 6.90 -33.64 -1.36
C ASN A 242 8.35 -33.64 -1.90
#